data_AF-A0A8S0FUN6-F1
#
_entry.id   AF-A0A8S0FUN6-F1
#
_cell.length_a   1.000
_cell.length_b   1.000
_cell.length_c   1.000
_cell.angle_alpha   90.00
_cell.angle_beta   90.00
_cell.angle_gamma   90.00
#
_symmetry.space_group_name_H-M   'P 1'
#
loop_
_entity.id
_entity.type
_entity.pdbx_description
1 polymer ?
#
loop_
_entity_poly.entity_id
_entity_poly.type
_entity_poly.pdbx_seq_one_letter_code
_entity_poly.pdbx_strand_id
1 'polypeptide(L)'
;MSRLEHVEEEKINYDFFLNLPEIDRSKLERIDIRTSQLITPLFEYSGACSGCGETPYIKLLTQLYGDRMLIANATGCSSIYGGNLPSTPYTTDANGRGPAWANSLFEDNAEFGLGFRLTVDQHRVRVLRLLDQFADKIPTELLTALKSDATPEVRWFSQAIVNR
;
A
#
# COMPACT_ATOMS: atom_id res chain seq x y z
N MET A 1 -34.50 21.03 -5.65
CA MET A 1 -33.45 20.88 -4.65
C MET A 1 -32.30 21.81 -5.01
N SER A 2 -31.86 22.66 -4.10
CA SER A 2 -30.71 23.55 -4.30
C SER A 2 -29.40 22.75 -4.25
N ARG A 3 -28.31 23.33 -4.78
CA ARG A 3 -26.97 22.70 -4.72
C ARG A 3 -26.55 22.39 -3.28
N LEU A 4 -26.88 23.28 -2.32
CA LEU A 4 -26.49 23.12 -0.93
C LEU A 4 -27.24 21.98 -0.24
N GLU A 5 -28.54 21.85 -0.51
CA GLU A 5 -29.35 20.73 -0.02
C GLU A 5 -28.83 19.39 -0.56
N HIS A 6 -28.46 19.34 -1.84
CA HIS A 6 -27.89 18.12 -2.44
C HIS A 6 -26.53 17.75 -1.85
N VAL A 7 -25.64 18.71 -1.59
CA VAL A 7 -24.35 18.44 -0.92
C VAL A 7 -24.55 17.85 0.47
N GLU A 8 -25.56 18.31 1.21
CA GLU A 8 -25.83 17.78 2.55
C GLU A 8 -26.38 16.35 2.51
N GLU A 9 -27.24 16.04 1.53
CA GLU A 9 -27.71 14.68 1.28
C GLU A 9 -26.55 13.74 0.90
N GLU A 10 -25.66 14.16 0.00
CA GLU A 10 -24.53 13.34 -0.44
C GLU A 10 -23.50 13.08 0.66
N LYS A 11 -23.33 13.98 1.63
CA LYS A 11 -22.50 13.68 2.82
C LYS A 11 -23.05 12.50 3.60
N ILE A 12 -24.36 12.44 3.82
CA ILE A 12 -25.01 11.33 4.54
C ILE A 12 -24.82 10.02 3.77
N ASN A 13 -25.02 10.06 2.44
CA ASN A 13 -24.82 8.88 1.59
C ASN A 13 -23.35 8.41 1.60
N TYR A 14 -22.42 9.35 1.56
CA TYR A 14 -20.98 9.08 1.59
C TYR A 14 -20.55 8.50 2.94
N ASP A 15 -21.01 9.05 4.06
CA ASP A 15 -20.75 8.52 5.40
C ASP A 15 -21.32 7.09 5.55
N PHE A 16 -22.49 6.82 5.00
CA PHE A 16 -23.04 5.46 4.96
C PHE A 16 -22.17 4.52 4.11
N PHE A 17 -21.73 4.96 2.93
CA PHE A 17 -20.86 4.19 2.04
C PHE A 17 -19.54 3.80 2.71
N LEU A 18 -18.90 4.73 3.41
CA LEU A 18 -17.64 4.47 4.13
C LEU A 18 -17.76 3.42 5.24
N ASN A 19 -18.98 3.17 5.74
CA ASN A 19 -19.23 2.15 6.75
C ASN A 19 -19.54 0.75 6.16
N LEU A 20 -19.63 0.63 4.84
CA LEU A 20 -19.83 -0.67 4.20
C LEU A 20 -18.57 -1.53 4.33
N PRO A 21 -18.72 -2.87 4.46
CA PRO A 21 -17.57 -3.76 4.56
C PRO A 21 -16.78 -3.80 3.25
N GLU A 22 -15.46 -3.75 3.38
CA GLU A 22 -14.56 -3.89 2.24
C GLU A 22 -14.60 -5.29 1.65
N ILE A 23 -14.40 -5.38 0.33
CA ILE A 23 -14.33 -6.68 -0.33
C ILE A 23 -13.04 -7.39 0.04
N ASP A 24 -13.15 -8.66 0.38
CA ASP A 24 -11.99 -9.52 0.54
C ASP A 24 -11.34 -9.74 -0.84
N ARG A 25 -10.09 -9.26 -0.99
CA ARG A 25 -9.30 -9.37 -2.23
C ARG A 25 -9.17 -10.82 -2.72
N SER A 26 -9.20 -11.80 -1.81
CA SER A 26 -9.13 -13.22 -2.18
C SER A 26 -10.37 -13.72 -2.93
N LYS A 27 -11.50 -12.98 -2.87
CA LYS A 27 -12.74 -13.29 -3.59
C LYS A 27 -12.76 -12.73 -5.01
N LEU A 28 -11.74 -11.96 -5.41
CA LEU A 28 -11.62 -11.44 -6.78
C LEU A 28 -11.03 -12.53 -7.67
N GLU A 29 -11.82 -13.06 -8.60
CA GLU A 29 -11.37 -14.10 -9.55
C GLU A 29 -10.25 -13.59 -10.48
N ARG A 30 -10.27 -12.29 -10.81
CA ARG A 30 -9.26 -11.64 -11.64
C ARG A 30 -9.15 -10.16 -11.33
N ILE A 31 -8.00 -9.60 -11.67
CA ILE A 31 -7.77 -8.16 -11.67
C ILE A 31 -7.93 -7.63 -13.10
N ASP A 32 -8.98 -6.85 -13.32
CA ASP A 32 -9.22 -6.09 -14.54
C ASP A 32 -9.59 -4.64 -14.18
N ILE A 33 -9.90 -3.82 -15.20
CA ILE A 33 -10.23 -2.40 -15.02
C ILE A 33 -11.39 -2.20 -14.05
N ARG A 34 -12.38 -3.11 -14.04
CA ARG A 34 -13.56 -3.03 -13.18
C ARG A 34 -13.22 -3.50 -11.77
N THR A 35 -12.63 -4.70 -11.65
CA THR A 35 -12.40 -5.31 -10.35
C THR A 35 -11.30 -4.60 -9.55
N SER A 36 -10.35 -3.92 -10.22
CA SER A 36 -9.35 -3.11 -9.51
C SER A 36 -9.99 -1.95 -8.75
N GLN A 37 -11.16 -1.46 -9.16
CA GLN A 37 -11.88 -0.37 -8.47
C GLN A 37 -12.63 -0.85 -7.22
N LEU A 38 -12.78 -2.17 -7.04
CA LEU A 38 -13.33 -2.75 -5.82
C LEU A 38 -12.29 -2.85 -4.71
N ILE A 39 -11.00 -2.64 -5.01
CA ILE A 39 -9.93 -2.66 -4.02
C ILE A 39 -9.76 -1.26 -3.46
N THR A 40 -9.70 -1.14 -2.13
CA THR A 40 -9.49 0.13 -1.43
C THR A 40 -8.28 0.89 -1.99
N PRO A 41 -8.45 2.14 -2.45
CA PRO A 41 -7.32 2.98 -2.82
C PRO A 41 -6.58 3.43 -1.56
N LEU A 42 -5.24 3.40 -1.57
CA LEU A 42 -4.42 3.93 -0.47
C LEU A 42 -3.74 5.25 -0.83
N PHE A 43 -4.31 5.94 -1.82
CA PHE A 43 -3.98 7.28 -2.24
C PHE A 43 -5.28 8.02 -2.59
N GLU A 44 -5.69 8.97 -1.76
CA GLU A 44 -6.98 9.65 -1.86
C GLU A 44 -6.88 11.12 -1.42
N TYR A 45 -7.79 11.96 -1.93
CA TYR A 45 -7.94 13.38 -1.56
C TYR A 45 -6.67 14.24 -1.64
N SER A 46 -5.77 13.95 -2.58
CA SER A 46 -4.54 14.75 -2.80
C SER A 46 -4.84 16.20 -3.21
N GLY A 47 -3.92 17.12 -2.90
CA GLY A 47 -3.98 18.51 -3.34
C GLY A 47 -3.64 18.76 -4.81
N ALA A 48 -3.74 17.75 -5.68
CA ALA A 48 -3.48 17.88 -7.10
C ALA A 48 -4.56 18.72 -7.82
N CYS A 49 -4.26 19.19 -9.02
CA CYS A 49 -5.24 19.90 -9.84
C CYS A 49 -6.45 19.02 -10.20
N SER A 50 -7.60 19.64 -10.44
CA SER A 50 -8.78 18.93 -10.96
C SER A 50 -8.45 18.28 -12.31
N GLY A 51 -8.71 16.97 -12.42
CA GLY A 51 -8.36 16.20 -13.62
C GLY A 51 -6.87 15.98 -13.82
N CYS A 52 -6.05 16.03 -12.75
CA CYS A 52 -4.63 15.72 -12.83
C CYS A 52 -4.39 14.35 -13.50
N GLY A 53 -3.50 14.31 -14.49
CA GLY A 53 -3.17 13.09 -15.23
C GLY A 53 -2.29 12.09 -14.46
N GLU A 54 -1.66 12.51 -13.35
CA GLU A 54 -0.70 11.67 -12.61
C GLU A 54 -1.37 10.80 -11.53
N THR A 55 -2.32 11.39 -10.78
CA THR A 55 -2.91 10.75 -9.59
C THR A 55 -3.68 9.45 -9.85
N PRO A 56 -4.37 9.24 -10.99
CA PRO A 56 -5.03 7.95 -11.27
C PRO A 56 -4.04 6.78 -11.35
N TYR A 57 -2.81 7.02 -11.81
CA TYR A 57 -1.78 5.98 -11.89
C TYR A 57 -1.27 5.60 -10.49
N ILE A 58 -1.01 6.58 -9.63
CA ILE A 58 -0.59 6.33 -8.25
C ILE A 58 -1.69 5.60 -7.50
N LYS A 59 -2.96 6.04 -7.65
CA LYS A 59 -4.12 5.37 -7.06
C LYS A 59 -4.15 3.89 -7.44
N LEU A 60 -4.06 3.57 -8.73
CA LEU A 60 -4.07 2.18 -9.20
C LEU A 60 -2.90 1.36 -8.62
N LEU A 61 -1.69 1.93 -8.57
CA LEU A 61 -0.54 1.26 -7.97
C LEU A 61 -0.79 0.91 -6.50
N THR A 62 -1.37 1.82 -5.73
CA THR A 62 -1.70 1.57 -4.32
C THR A 62 -2.79 0.52 -4.15
N GLN A 63 -3.78 0.44 -5.04
CA GLN A 63 -4.79 -0.61 -5.03
C GLN A 63 -4.18 -1.99 -5.28
N LEU A 64 -3.14 -2.09 -6.11
CA LEU A 64 -2.52 -3.37 -6.45
C LEU A 64 -1.49 -3.83 -5.42
N TYR A 65 -0.67 -2.90 -4.90
CA TYR A 65 0.52 -3.24 -4.12
C TYR A 65 0.71 -2.39 -2.85
N GLY A 66 -0.23 -1.52 -2.50
CA GLY A 66 -0.05 -0.50 -1.47
C GLY A 66 0.20 -1.07 -0.07
N ASP A 67 -0.24 -2.29 0.23
CA ASP A 67 -0.03 -2.98 1.52
C ASP A 67 1.45 -3.27 1.84
N ARG A 68 2.34 -3.15 0.85
CA ARG A 68 3.76 -3.50 0.94
C ARG A 68 4.66 -2.63 0.05
N MET A 69 4.15 -1.49 -0.39
CA MET A 69 4.86 -0.58 -1.29
C MET A 69 5.79 0.34 -0.50
N LEU A 70 7.01 0.52 -1.01
CA LEU A 70 7.90 1.61 -0.60
C LEU A 70 7.98 2.60 -1.77
N ILE A 71 7.76 3.89 -1.50
CA ILE A 71 7.79 4.95 -2.51
C ILE A 71 8.97 5.88 -2.21
N ALA A 72 10.00 5.80 -3.06
CA ALA A 72 10.97 6.87 -3.23
C ALA A 72 10.43 7.83 -4.28
N ASN A 73 10.01 9.02 -3.85
CA ASN A 73 9.40 10.02 -4.72
C ASN A 73 10.40 11.14 -5.02
N ALA A 74 10.62 11.45 -6.30
CA ALA A 74 11.44 12.60 -6.70
C ALA A 74 10.72 13.90 -6.35
N THR A 75 11.46 14.99 -6.16
CA THR A 75 10.84 16.31 -5.98
C THR A 75 10.15 16.75 -7.28
N GLY A 76 8.89 17.17 -7.18
CA GLY A 76 8.08 17.58 -8.34
C GLY A 76 6.60 17.67 -7.98
N CYS A 77 5.71 17.74 -8.97
CA CYS A 77 4.26 17.77 -8.71
C CYS A 77 3.83 16.61 -7.80
N SER A 78 4.36 15.41 -8.03
CA SER A 78 4.06 14.23 -7.23
C SER A 78 4.49 14.30 -5.77
N SER A 79 5.59 14.99 -5.44
CA SER A 79 5.95 15.23 -4.05
C SER A 79 5.11 16.34 -3.41
N ILE A 80 4.66 17.32 -4.19
CA ILE A 80 3.81 18.40 -3.69
C ILE A 80 2.41 17.91 -3.36
N TYR A 81 1.71 17.23 -4.28
CA TYR A 81 0.39 16.70 -3.96
C TYR A 81 0.46 15.45 -3.08
N GLY A 82 1.62 14.77 -3.01
CA GLY A 82 1.84 13.52 -2.29
C GLY A 82 2.35 13.68 -0.86
N GLY A 83 2.93 14.83 -0.48
CA GLY A 83 3.58 14.99 0.81
C GLY A 83 3.73 16.44 1.31
N ASN A 84 2.83 17.35 0.93
CA ASN A 84 2.85 18.73 1.44
C ASN A 84 2.06 18.86 2.76
N LEU A 85 2.81 18.84 3.86
CA LEU A 85 2.26 18.89 5.22
C LEU A 85 1.36 20.13 5.43
N PRO A 86 0.29 20.01 6.25
CA PRO A 86 -0.01 18.90 7.16
C PRO A 86 -0.83 17.75 6.54
N SER A 87 -1.19 17.83 5.24
CA SER A 87 -2.03 16.81 4.60
C SER A 87 -1.20 15.82 3.80
N THR A 88 -1.46 14.53 3.96
CA THR A 88 -0.87 13.46 3.16
C THR A 88 -1.98 12.60 2.56
N PRO A 89 -2.02 12.38 1.24
CA PRO A 89 -3.05 11.56 0.59
C PRO A 89 -2.83 10.04 0.73
N TYR A 90 -1.64 9.63 1.17
CA TYR A 90 -1.34 8.23 1.43
C TYR A 90 -1.98 7.81 2.75
N THR A 91 -2.70 6.69 2.72
CA THR A 91 -3.42 6.13 3.88
C THR A 91 -3.10 4.65 4.05
N THR A 92 -3.67 4.01 5.07
CA THR A 92 -3.49 2.58 5.37
C THR A 92 -4.77 1.81 5.16
N ASP A 93 -4.62 0.52 4.88
CA ASP A 93 -5.72 -0.45 4.88
C ASP A 93 -6.24 -0.71 6.32
N ALA A 94 -7.27 -1.56 6.44
CA ALA A 94 -7.85 -1.95 7.73
C ALA A 94 -6.87 -2.68 8.67
N ASN A 95 -5.72 -3.16 8.17
CA ASN A 95 -4.67 -3.79 8.96
C ASN A 95 -3.55 -2.81 9.34
N GLY A 96 -3.72 -1.51 9.06
CA GLY A 96 -2.71 -0.48 9.30
C GLY A 96 -1.53 -0.54 8.32
N ARG A 97 -1.67 -1.23 7.18
CA ARG A 97 -0.62 -1.33 6.15
C ARG A 97 -0.89 -0.35 5.02
N GLY A 98 0.13 0.36 4.58
CA GLY A 98 0.03 1.27 3.45
C GLY A 98 1.39 1.63 2.89
N PRO A 99 1.42 2.44 1.82
CA PRO A 99 2.68 2.82 1.19
C PRO A 99 3.56 3.61 2.16
N ALA A 100 4.78 3.14 2.40
CA ALA A 100 5.77 3.96 3.10
C ALA A 100 6.36 4.94 2.09
N TRP A 101 6.07 6.23 2.27
CA TRP A 101 6.44 7.28 1.33
C TRP A 101 7.56 8.16 1.88
N ALA A 102 8.53 8.48 1.04
CA ALA A 102 9.54 9.49 1.34
C ALA A 102 9.98 10.22 0.07
N ASN A 103 10.33 11.49 0.23
CA ASN A 103 10.97 12.32 -0.78
C ASN A 103 12.35 12.70 -0.25
N SER A 104 13.40 12.39 -1.03
CA SER A 104 14.76 12.86 -0.77
C SER A 104 14.96 14.19 -1.49
N LEU A 105 15.71 14.23 -2.59
CA LEU A 105 15.92 15.40 -3.43
C LEU A 105 15.34 15.18 -4.82
N PHE A 106 15.56 16.16 -5.69
CA PHE A 106 15.11 16.09 -7.07
C PHE A 106 15.99 15.11 -7.88
N GLU A 107 17.29 15.16 -7.64
CA GLU A 107 18.34 14.56 -8.45
C GLU A 107 18.77 13.16 -8.01
N ASP A 108 18.36 12.70 -6.82
CA ASP A 108 18.86 11.45 -6.19
C ASP A 108 17.79 10.36 -6.05
N ASN A 109 16.63 10.52 -6.69
CA ASN A 109 15.47 9.66 -6.43
C ASN A 109 15.74 8.17 -6.74
N ALA A 110 16.51 7.90 -7.79
CA ALA A 110 16.81 6.52 -8.21
C ALA A 110 17.75 5.84 -7.21
N GLU A 111 18.78 6.56 -6.76
CA GLU A 111 19.76 6.14 -5.77
C GLU A 111 19.11 5.97 -4.39
N PHE A 112 18.18 6.86 -4.04
CA PHE A 112 17.38 6.77 -2.82
C PHE A 112 16.51 5.51 -2.82
N GLY A 113 15.80 5.25 -3.92
CA GLY A 113 15.03 4.02 -4.11
C GLY A 113 15.90 2.76 -4.12
N LEU A 114 17.10 2.82 -4.70
CA LEU A 114 18.07 1.72 -4.64
C LEU A 114 18.51 1.44 -3.19
N GLY A 115 18.70 2.49 -2.39
CA GLY A 115 18.99 2.37 -0.95
C GLY A 115 17.90 1.59 -0.20
N PHE A 116 16.61 1.85 -0.51
CA PHE A 116 15.51 1.05 0.04
C PHE A 116 15.63 -0.41 -0.35
N ARG A 117 15.91 -0.71 -1.62
CA ARG A 117 16.05 -2.09 -2.10
C ARG A 117 17.19 -2.84 -1.40
N LEU A 118 18.37 -2.23 -1.32
CA LEU A 118 19.53 -2.81 -0.64
C LEU A 118 19.23 -3.08 0.83
N THR A 119 18.50 -2.19 1.49
CA THR A 119 18.10 -2.35 2.89
C THR A 119 17.13 -3.51 3.08
N VAL A 120 16.12 -3.65 2.21
CA VAL A 120 15.18 -4.80 2.23
C VAL A 120 15.93 -6.12 2.04
N ASP A 121 16.86 -6.19 1.09
CA ASP A 121 17.66 -7.40 0.87
C ASP A 121 18.54 -7.72 2.08
N GLN A 122 19.17 -6.71 2.68
CA GLN A 122 19.99 -6.90 3.89
C GLN A 122 19.15 -7.32 5.10
N HIS A 123 17.93 -6.81 5.24
CA HIS A 123 17.00 -7.27 6.26
C HIS A 123 16.66 -8.75 6.08
N ARG A 124 16.43 -9.23 4.85
CA ARG A 124 16.22 -10.66 4.57
C ARG A 124 17.43 -11.49 5.01
N VAL A 125 18.64 -11.10 4.63
CA VAL A 125 19.88 -11.79 5.05
C VAL A 125 19.99 -11.84 6.58
N ARG A 126 19.72 -10.72 7.25
CA ARG A 126 19.75 -10.66 8.72
C ARG A 126 18.72 -11.58 9.35
N VAL A 127 17.48 -11.61 8.84
CA VAL A 127 16.40 -12.48 9.35
C VAL A 127 16.79 -13.95 9.18
N LEU A 128 17.26 -14.37 8.01
CA LEU A 128 17.67 -15.75 7.78
C LEU A 128 18.79 -16.19 8.73
N ARG A 129 19.81 -15.33 8.92
CA ARG A 129 20.87 -15.59 9.89
C ARG A 129 20.34 -15.72 11.33
N LEU A 130 19.38 -14.89 11.73
CA LEU A 130 18.76 -14.99 13.05
C LEU A 130 17.95 -16.28 13.19
N LEU A 131 17.22 -16.69 12.15
CA LEU A 131 16.49 -17.97 12.14
C LEU A 131 17.44 -19.16 12.32
N ASP A 132 18.64 -19.12 11.71
CA ASP A 132 19.67 -20.14 11.93
C ASP A 132 20.18 -20.15 13.38
N GLN A 133 20.40 -18.97 13.96
CA GLN A 133 20.91 -18.83 15.33
C GLN A 133 19.95 -19.32 16.40
N PHE A 134 18.65 -19.30 16.12
CA PHE A 134 17.60 -19.73 17.05
C PHE A 134 16.89 -21.01 16.56
N ALA A 135 17.50 -21.76 15.64
CA ALA A 135 16.88 -22.95 15.05
C ALA A 135 16.51 -24.02 16.09
N ASP A 136 17.26 -24.11 17.18
CA ASP A 136 17.02 -25.01 18.32
C ASP A 136 15.80 -24.60 19.17
N LYS A 137 15.36 -23.35 19.07
CA LYS A 137 14.24 -22.79 19.84
C LYS A 137 12.94 -22.66 19.05
N ILE A 138 12.95 -23.02 17.77
CA ILE A 138 11.82 -22.86 16.86
C ILE A 138 11.42 -24.25 16.36
N PRO A 139 10.12 -24.62 16.38
CA PRO A 139 9.66 -25.88 15.79
C PRO A 139 10.12 -26.02 14.33
N THR A 140 10.63 -27.19 13.97
CA THR A 140 11.25 -27.45 12.65
C THR A 140 10.33 -27.10 11.48
N GLU A 141 9.04 -27.39 11.59
CA GLU A 141 8.04 -27.06 10.56
C GLU A 141 7.91 -25.54 10.36
N LEU A 142 7.85 -24.78 11.46
CA LEU A 142 7.77 -23.32 11.41
C LEU A 142 9.06 -22.70 10.86
N LEU A 143 10.22 -23.21 11.27
CA LEU A 143 11.52 -22.76 10.75
C LEU A 143 11.62 -22.98 9.22
N THR A 144 11.13 -24.12 8.74
CA THR A 144 11.08 -24.45 7.31
C THR A 144 10.14 -23.50 6.57
N ALA A 145 8.95 -23.23 7.11
CA ALA A 145 8.00 -22.30 6.54
C ALA A 145 8.56 -20.86 6.45
N LEU A 146 9.19 -20.36 7.52
CA LEU A 146 9.77 -19.01 7.59
C LEU A 146 10.93 -18.81 6.61
N LYS A 147 11.65 -19.88 6.25
CA LYS A 147 12.75 -19.83 5.27
C LYS A 147 12.30 -20.02 3.83
N SER A 148 11.09 -20.53 3.60
CA SER A 148 10.58 -20.74 2.25
C SER A 148 10.49 -19.44 1.46
N ASP A 149 10.72 -19.51 0.15
CA ASP A 149 10.47 -18.36 -0.71
C ASP A 149 8.96 -18.13 -0.82
N ALA A 150 8.54 -16.90 -0.60
CA ALA A 150 7.16 -16.52 -0.83
C ALA A 150 6.88 -16.58 -2.35
N THR A 151 6.18 -17.62 -2.81
CA THR A 151 5.70 -17.71 -4.20
C THR A 151 4.70 -16.58 -4.47
N PRO A 152 4.46 -16.19 -5.73
CA PRO A 152 3.44 -15.20 -6.07
C PRO A 152 2.06 -15.54 -5.48
N GLU A 153 1.67 -16.82 -5.45
CA GLU A 153 0.42 -17.25 -4.83
C GLU A 153 0.46 -17.00 -3.31
N VAL A 154 1.51 -17.44 -2.62
CA VAL A 154 1.68 -17.19 -1.18
C VAL A 154 1.76 -15.69 -0.87
N ARG A 155 2.31 -14.87 -1.78
CA ARG A 155 2.41 -13.41 -1.67
C ARG A 155 1.07 -12.68 -1.81
N TRP A 156 0.06 -13.31 -2.43
CA TRP A 156 -1.32 -12.82 -2.43
C TRP A 156 -2.10 -13.33 -1.21
N PHE A 157 -1.79 -14.55 -0.74
CA PHE A 157 -2.49 -15.20 0.37
C PHE A 157 -1.89 -14.95 1.77
N SER A 158 -0.70 -14.34 1.89
CA SER A 158 -0.04 -14.09 3.19
C SER A 158 -0.76 -13.12 4.12
N GLN A 159 -1.88 -12.53 3.70
CA GLN A 159 -2.83 -11.85 4.60
C GLN A 159 -3.51 -12.84 5.58
N ALA A 160 -3.57 -14.14 5.25
CA ALA A 160 -4.23 -15.16 6.07
C ALA A 160 -3.32 -15.80 7.13
N ILE A 161 -1.99 -15.75 6.97
CA ILE A 161 -1.04 -16.44 7.88
C ILE A 161 -0.65 -15.58 9.08
N VAL A 162 -0.77 -14.24 8.97
CA VAL A 162 -0.59 -13.33 10.13
C VAL A 162 -1.88 -13.24 10.98
N ASN A 163 -3.00 -13.78 10.49
CA ASN A 163 -4.31 -13.74 11.14
C ASN A 163 -4.78 -15.14 11.63
N ARG A 164 -3.83 -16.00 12.04
CA ARG A 164 -4.14 -17.17 12.87
C ARG A 164 -3.28 -17.17 14.14
#